data_AF-A0A2E1KNW2-F1
#
_entry.id   AF-A0A2E1KNW2-F1
#
_cell.length_a   1.000
_cell.length_b   1.000
_cell.length_c   1.000
_cell.angle_alpha   90.00
_cell.angle_beta   90.00
_cell.angle_gamma   90.00
#
_symmetry.space_group_name_H-M   'P 1'
#
loop_
_entity.id
_entity.type
_entity.pdbx_description
1 polymer ?
#
loop_
_entity_poly.entity_id
_entity_poly.type
_entity_poly.pdbx_seq_one_letter_code
_entity_poly.pdbx_strand_id
1 'polypeptide(L)'
;MGWSAALATVGWVAVRYLSRAKMNRQMLRTVARERGGEVVRAQWCGGFTAHFQGLSEEVHIWLSPVPHGRHAALQLHVPWSTDGRWLSLAPRGALSRLALWNRRSGRIVRELDYRLGTSHSSWARRLIGGGVTTRLQQINALQKGGGSELWLANGRLSLTFCVPAGATERLRQLVDNGLELADQLGLQDRGDIQMMGPVPDAEDDPKDCPVCREALAGRVVFCRACGTPHHRDCWRYVGKCSMFGCTGTRTRGRWNWLRRRPV
;
A
#
# COMPACT_ATOMS: atom_id res chain seq x y z
N MET A 1 -8.57 -21.05 48.93
CA MET A 1 -7.59 -21.31 47.85
C MET A 1 -7.74 -20.43 46.59
N GLY A 2 -8.76 -19.56 46.44
CA GLY A 2 -8.96 -18.79 45.17
C GLY A 2 -8.12 -17.52 44.97
N TRP A 3 -7.71 -16.82 46.03
CA TRP A 3 -7.06 -15.50 45.92
C TRP A 3 -5.62 -15.55 45.38
N SER A 4 -4.85 -16.57 45.74
CA SER A 4 -3.46 -16.73 45.28
C SER A 4 -3.38 -16.97 43.77
N ALA A 5 -4.32 -17.74 43.20
CA ALA A 5 -4.38 -18.00 41.76
C ALA A 5 -4.75 -16.74 40.97
N ALA A 6 -5.66 -15.92 41.49
CA ALA A 6 -6.04 -14.64 40.89
C ALA A 6 -4.87 -13.65 40.86
N LEU A 7 -4.16 -13.48 41.98
CA LEU A 7 -3.00 -12.59 42.07
C LEU A 7 -1.85 -13.02 41.16
N ALA A 8 -1.57 -14.33 41.07
CA ALA A 8 -0.55 -14.86 40.17
C ALA A 8 -0.90 -14.57 38.69
N THR A 9 -2.17 -14.70 38.32
CA THR A 9 -2.65 -14.43 36.95
C THR A 9 -2.50 -12.95 36.59
N VAL A 10 -2.91 -12.04 37.49
CA VAL A 10 -2.77 -10.59 37.30
C VAL A 10 -1.29 -10.20 37.19
N GLY A 11 -0.44 -10.72 38.08
CA GLY A 11 1.00 -10.46 38.06
C GLY A 11 1.65 -10.91 36.74
N TRP A 12 1.32 -12.10 36.25
CA TRP A 12 1.87 -12.61 34.98
C TRP A 12 1.40 -11.79 33.76
N VAL A 13 0.12 -11.39 33.72
CA VAL A 13 -0.40 -10.50 32.66
C VAL A 13 0.32 -9.16 32.69
N ALA A 14 0.52 -8.57 33.86
CA ALA A 14 1.24 -7.31 34.03
C ALA A 14 2.70 -7.41 33.55
N VAL A 15 3.42 -8.48 33.93
CA VAL A 15 4.81 -8.71 33.50
C VAL A 15 4.91 -8.86 31.98
N ARG A 16 4.02 -9.64 31.34
CA ARG A 16 4.01 -9.78 29.88
C ARG A 16 3.68 -8.47 29.17
N TYR A 17 2.76 -7.68 29.74
CA TYR A 17 2.41 -6.37 29.22
C TYR A 17 3.61 -5.40 29.27
N LEU A 18 4.28 -5.30 30.43
CA LEU A 18 5.45 -4.44 30.63
C LEU A 18 6.64 -4.84 29.75
N SER A 19 6.91 -6.15 29.62
CA SER A 19 7.95 -6.67 28.74
C SER A 19 7.72 -6.27 27.28
N ARG A 20 6.47 -6.38 26.80
CA ARG A 20 6.10 -5.96 25.44
C ARG A 20 6.17 -4.45 25.26
N ALA A 21 5.72 -3.68 26.24
CA ALA A 21 5.84 -2.23 26.20
C ALA A 21 7.31 -1.80 26.09
N LYS A 22 8.22 -2.45 26.85
CA LYS A 22 9.66 -2.23 26.75
C LYS A 22 10.21 -2.54 25.35
N MET A 23 9.83 -3.68 24.76
CA MET A 23 10.24 -4.06 23.40
C MET A 23 9.73 -3.06 22.35
N ASN A 24 8.44 -2.72 22.39
CA ASN A 24 7.82 -1.75 21.48
C ASN A 24 8.51 -0.37 21.58
N ARG A 25 8.82 0.08 22.80
CA ARG A 25 9.58 1.32 23.01
C ARG A 25 10.95 1.28 22.36
N GLN A 26 11.67 0.16 22.49
CA GLN A 26 13.00 0.01 21.90
C GLN A 26 12.95 -0.04 20.36
N MET A 27 11.98 -0.75 19.80
CA MET A 27 11.72 -0.77 18.35
C MET A 27 11.47 0.65 17.84
N LEU A 28 10.54 1.38 18.47
CA LEU A 28 10.19 2.73 18.05
C LEU A 28 11.35 3.71 18.20
N ARG A 29 12.13 3.62 19.29
CA ARG A 29 13.35 4.43 19.48
C ARG A 29 14.39 4.20 18.39
N THR A 30 14.54 2.95 17.93
CA THR A 30 15.50 2.60 16.87
C THR A 30 15.07 3.27 15.57
N VAL A 31 13.81 3.08 15.17
CA VAL A 31 13.22 3.65 13.95
C VAL A 31 13.21 5.19 13.97
N ALA A 32 12.91 5.80 15.13
CA ALA A 32 12.94 7.24 15.30
C ALA A 32 14.37 7.79 15.16
N ARG A 33 15.36 7.18 15.81
CA ARG A 33 16.77 7.61 15.75
C ARG A 33 17.33 7.52 14.34
N GLU A 34 17.03 6.45 13.62
CA GLU A 34 17.44 6.27 12.21
C GLU A 34 16.93 7.40 11.31
N ARG A 35 15.85 8.09 11.69
CA ARG A 35 15.25 9.22 10.96
C ARG A 35 15.49 10.56 11.64
N GLY A 36 16.46 10.64 12.56
CA GLY A 36 16.78 11.89 13.28
C GLY A 36 15.67 12.39 14.19
N GLY A 37 14.74 11.52 14.59
CA GLY A 37 13.62 11.84 15.47
C GLY A 37 13.79 11.41 16.91
N GLU A 38 12.77 11.72 17.71
CA GLU A 38 12.72 11.40 19.13
C GLU A 38 11.39 10.76 19.56
N VAL A 39 11.43 10.05 20.68
CA VAL A 39 10.26 9.42 21.29
C VAL A 39 9.79 10.29 22.45
N VAL A 40 8.72 11.06 22.21
CA VAL A 40 8.32 12.19 23.07
C VAL A 40 7.52 11.74 24.29
N ARG A 41 6.65 10.71 24.19
CA ARG A 41 5.82 10.32 25.34
C ARG A 41 5.25 8.91 25.26
N ALA A 42 5.05 8.30 26.43
CA ALA A 42 4.10 7.21 26.61
C ALA A 42 2.75 7.81 27.06
N GLN A 43 1.68 7.63 26.28
CA GLN A 43 0.34 8.05 26.73
C GLN A 43 -0.16 7.11 27.84
N TRP A 44 -1.18 7.55 28.59
CA TRP A 44 -1.76 6.86 29.75
C TRP A 44 -2.15 5.39 29.49
N CYS A 45 -2.35 4.99 28.23
CA CYS A 45 -2.66 3.62 27.81
C CYS A 45 -1.43 2.82 27.29
N GLY A 46 -0.20 3.23 27.59
CA GLY A 46 1.02 2.46 27.29
C GLY A 46 1.47 2.46 25.82
N GLY A 47 0.86 3.29 24.98
CA GLY A 47 1.34 3.53 23.62
C GLY A 47 2.49 4.56 23.60
N PHE A 48 3.41 4.40 22.65
CA PHE A 48 4.56 5.30 22.48
C PHE A 48 4.40 6.14 21.22
N THR A 49 4.72 7.42 21.31
CA THR A 49 4.72 8.34 20.17
C THR A 49 6.14 8.74 19.80
N ALA A 50 6.47 8.67 18.52
CA ALA A 50 7.70 9.19 17.95
C ALA A 50 7.39 10.25 16.90
N HIS A 51 8.28 11.24 16.83
CA HIS A 51 8.21 12.36 15.93
C HIS A 51 9.53 12.40 15.15
N PHE A 52 9.45 12.55 13.84
CA PHE A 52 10.63 12.80 12.99
C PHE A 52 10.21 13.64 11.79
N GLN A 53 11.18 14.29 11.17
CA GLN A 53 10.97 15.04 9.94
C GLN A 53 10.92 14.08 8.76
N GLY A 54 9.82 14.12 8.00
CA GLY A 54 9.74 13.52 6.67
C GLY A 54 10.41 14.42 5.62
N LEU A 55 10.03 14.28 4.34
CA LEU A 55 10.56 15.13 3.27
C LEU A 55 10.23 16.62 3.48
N SER A 56 9.02 16.94 3.94
CA SER A 56 8.59 18.32 4.16
C SER A 56 7.69 18.53 5.36
N GLU A 57 7.31 17.46 6.06
CA GLU A 57 6.28 17.50 7.11
C GLU A 57 6.73 16.70 8.33
N GLU A 58 6.25 17.10 9.51
CA GLU A 58 6.43 16.34 10.73
C GLU A 58 5.57 15.07 10.69
N VAL A 59 6.21 13.91 10.85
CA VAL A 59 5.54 12.62 10.85
C VAL A 59 5.40 12.12 12.27
N HIS A 60 4.19 11.73 12.64
CA HIS A 60 3.92 11.13 13.94
C HIS A 60 3.68 9.62 13.80
N ILE A 61 4.44 8.83 14.54
CA ILE A 61 4.19 7.40 14.70
C ILE A 61 3.65 7.15 16.10
N TRP A 62 2.53 6.44 16.18
CA TRP A 62 2.01 5.91 17.43
C TRP A 62 2.03 4.38 17.40
N LEU A 63 2.63 3.77 18.42
CA LEU A 63 2.68 2.32 18.59
C LEU A 63 1.99 1.93 19.89
N SER A 64 0.82 1.29 19.80
CA SER A 64 0.02 0.89 20.96
C SER A 64 -0.06 -0.65 21.08
N PRO A 65 0.02 -1.20 22.30
CA PRO A 65 -0.18 -2.63 22.52
C PRO A 65 -1.65 -3.00 22.29
N VAL A 66 -1.92 -4.07 21.54
CA VAL A 66 -3.28 -4.59 21.38
C VAL A 66 -3.62 -5.49 22.57
N PRO A 67 -4.76 -5.27 23.27
CA PRO A 67 -5.19 -6.15 24.36
C PRO A 67 -5.24 -7.61 23.90
N HIS A 68 -4.63 -8.51 24.68
CA HIS A 68 -4.60 -9.96 24.44
C HIS A 68 -3.93 -10.43 23.13
N GLY A 69 -3.36 -9.55 22.32
CA GLY A 69 -2.67 -9.90 21.07
C GLY A 69 -1.16 -10.11 21.24
N ARG A 70 -0.50 -10.80 20.30
CA ARG A 70 0.98 -10.79 20.15
C ARG A 70 1.47 -9.63 19.27
N HIS A 71 0.56 -8.74 18.90
CA HIS A 71 0.77 -7.65 17.96
C HIS A 71 0.60 -6.30 18.65
N ALA A 72 1.27 -5.29 18.12
CA ALA A 72 1.04 -3.89 18.38
C ALA A 72 0.32 -3.27 17.19
N ALA A 73 -0.54 -2.30 17.45
CA ALA A 73 -1.12 -1.45 16.42
C ALA A 73 -0.16 -0.28 16.19
N LEU A 74 0.31 -0.15 14.95
CA LEU A 74 1.11 0.97 14.48
C LEU A 74 0.17 1.93 13.75
N GLN A 75 0.15 3.19 14.14
CA GLN A 75 -0.50 4.26 13.41
C GLN A 75 0.56 5.25 12.93
N LEU A 76 0.61 5.47 11.62
CA LEU A 76 1.44 6.49 10.99
C LEU A 76 0.54 7.65 10.60
N HIS A 77 0.85 8.84 11.08
CA HIS A 77 0.13 10.07 10.77
C HIS A 77 1.05 11.03 10.01
N VAL A 78 0.56 11.49 8.87
CA VAL A 78 1.22 12.50 8.04
C VAL A 78 0.23 13.66 7.83
N PRO A 79 0.66 14.92 8.04
CA PRO A 79 -0.14 16.10 7.69
C PRO A 79 -0.58 16.03 6.22
N TRP A 80 -1.82 16.43 5.94
CA TRP A 80 -2.41 16.27 4.62
C TRP A 80 -3.56 17.24 4.36
N SER A 81 -3.45 18.15 3.38
CA SER A 81 -4.61 18.99 3.01
C SER A 81 -5.66 18.18 2.25
N THR A 82 -6.90 18.14 2.74
CA THR A 82 -7.98 17.41 2.06
C THR A 82 -9.02 18.31 1.38
N ASP A 83 -8.98 19.63 1.54
CA ASP A 83 -10.03 20.57 1.08
C ASP A 83 -11.45 20.11 1.44
N GLY A 84 -11.62 19.54 2.65
CA GLY A 84 -12.90 18.99 3.12
C GLY A 84 -13.29 17.62 2.51
N ARG A 85 -12.47 17.07 1.62
CA ARG A 85 -12.64 15.71 1.09
C ARG A 85 -12.22 14.68 2.15
N TRP A 86 -12.80 13.49 2.09
CA TRP A 86 -12.35 12.36 2.91
C TRP A 86 -12.35 11.06 2.11
N LEU A 87 -11.42 10.18 2.48
CA LEU A 87 -11.25 8.86 1.88
C LEU A 87 -10.88 7.85 2.95
N SER A 88 -11.46 6.67 2.85
CA SER A 88 -11.22 5.53 3.71
C SER A 88 -11.05 4.29 2.87
N LEU A 89 -9.98 3.54 3.14
CA LEU A 89 -9.72 2.23 2.57
C LEU A 89 -9.53 1.25 3.73
N ALA A 90 -10.45 0.29 3.84
CA ALA A 90 -10.36 -0.81 4.79
C ALA A 90 -10.31 -2.17 4.08
N PRO A 91 -9.45 -3.11 4.50
CA PRO A 91 -9.34 -4.42 3.87
C PRO A 91 -10.62 -5.25 4.05
N ARG A 92 -10.93 -6.11 3.08
CA ARG A 92 -12.05 -7.05 3.15
C ARG A 92 -11.68 -8.20 4.10
N GLY A 93 -12.61 -8.59 4.96
CA GLY A 93 -12.43 -9.75 5.85
C GLY A 93 -11.71 -9.47 7.16
N ALA A 94 -11.15 -8.27 7.37
CA ALA A 94 -10.74 -7.87 8.71
C ALA A 94 -11.99 -7.81 9.60
N LEU A 95 -12.03 -8.65 10.64
CA LEU A 95 -12.86 -8.44 11.81
C LEU A 95 -12.37 -7.14 12.48
N SER A 96 -12.77 -6.00 11.92
CA SER A 96 -12.55 -4.65 12.42
C SER A 96 -13.34 -4.46 13.73
N ARG A 97 -12.96 -5.20 14.78
CA ARG A 97 -13.56 -5.14 16.12
C ARG A 97 -13.11 -3.89 16.90
N LEU A 98 -12.19 -3.10 16.36
CA LEU A 98 -11.70 -1.88 17.00
C LEU A 98 -12.13 -0.58 16.30
N ALA A 99 -12.77 -0.66 15.14
CA ALA A 99 -13.34 0.52 14.48
C ALA A 99 -14.81 0.67 14.89
N LEU A 100 -15.03 1.35 16.02
CA LEU A 100 -16.14 2.29 16.12
C LEU A 100 -16.07 3.14 14.86
N TRP A 101 -16.95 2.99 13.87
CA TRP A 101 -17.30 4.06 12.91
C TRP A 101 -18.53 3.72 12.07
N ASN A 102 -19.23 4.79 11.73
CA ASN A 102 -20.59 4.87 11.20
C ASN A 102 -20.70 4.28 9.79
N ARG A 103 -21.63 3.33 9.60
CA ARG A 103 -21.99 2.77 8.29
C ARG A 103 -22.66 3.84 7.42
N ARG A 104 -21.92 4.51 6.55
CA ARG A 104 -22.51 5.12 5.35
C ARG A 104 -21.77 4.64 4.10
N SER A 105 -22.53 3.92 3.26
CA SER A 105 -22.30 3.60 1.84
C SER A 105 -20.85 3.54 1.36
N GLY A 106 -20.17 2.41 1.56
CA GLY A 106 -18.90 2.11 0.91
C GLY A 106 -19.10 1.39 -0.41
N ARG A 107 -18.41 1.82 -1.47
CA ARG A 107 -18.29 1.06 -2.73
C ARG A 107 -17.11 0.11 -2.59
N ILE A 108 -17.26 -1.14 -3.03
CA ILE A 108 -16.15 -2.12 -2.98
C ILE A 108 -15.23 -1.87 -4.17
N VAL A 109 -13.93 -1.70 -3.91
CA VAL A 109 -12.89 -1.67 -4.94
C VAL A 109 -12.36 -3.09 -5.07
N ARG A 110 -12.89 -3.83 -6.05
CA ARG A 110 -12.65 -5.29 -6.17
C ARG A 110 -11.19 -5.63 -6.45
N GLU A 111 -10.45 -4.77 -7.14
CA GLU A 111 -9.06 -5.02 -7.55
C GLU A 111 -8.09 -5.10 -6.36
N LEU A 112 -8.41 -4.41 -5.26
CA LEU A 112 -7.53 -4.30 -4.10
C LEU A 112 -7.95 -5.20 -2.93
N ASP A 113 -9.16 -5.77 -2.99
CA ASP A 113 -9.82 -6.37 -1.84
C ASP A 113 -10.06 -5.38 -0.68
N TYR A 114 -10.38 -4.13 -1.04
CA TYR A 114 -10.70 -3.06 -0.09
C TYR A 114 -12.14 -2.57 -0.21
N ARG A 115 -12.68 -2.10 0.92
CA ARG A 115 -13.87 -1.26 0.99
C ARG A 115 -13.42 0.19 0.90
N LEU A 116 -13.95 0.92 -0.09
CA LEU A 116 -13.71 2.34 -0.28
C LEU A 116 -14.91 3.13 0.24
N GLY A 117 -14.67 3.98 1.23
CA GLY A 117 -15.56 5.08 1.62
C GLY A 117 -14.96 6.41 1.15
N THR A 118 -15.75 7.31 0.59
CA THR A 118 -15.27 8.64 0.22
C THR A 118 -16.42 9.63 0.08
N SER A 119 -16.16 10.93 0.29
CA SER A 119 -17.09 12.00 -0.11
C SER A 119 -17.03 12.31 -1.61
N HIS A 120 -15.95 11.97 -2.32
CA HIS A 120 -15.77 12.37 -3.72
C HIS A 120 -15.13 11.26 -4.58
N SER A 121 -15.98 10.54 -5.33
CA SER A 121 -15.58 9.29 -5.99
C SER A 121 -14.59 9.44 -7.15
N SER A 122 -14.61 10.56 -7.89
CA SER A 122 -13.67 10.84 -8.99
C SER A 122 -12.28 11.12 -8.44
N TRP A 123 -12.18 11.97 -7.42
CA TRP A 123 -10.94 12.23 -6.69
C TRP A 123 -10.35 10.96 -6.09
N ALA A 124 -11.16 10.16 -5.39
CA ALA A 124 -10.70 8.90 -4.82
C ALA A 124 -10.16 7.93 -5.88
N ARG A 125 -10.82 7.83 -7.05
CA ARG A 125 -10.33 6.98 -8.15
C ARG A 125 -8.98 7.46 -8.69
N ARG A 126 -8.81 8.77 -8.86
CA ARG A 126 -7.53 9.34 -9.29
C ARG A 126 -6.42 9.06 -8.28
N LEU A 127 -6.73 9.24 -7.00
CA LEU A 127 -5.80 9.10 -5.88
C LEU A 127 -5.45 7.63 -5.56
N ILE A 128 -6.24 6.65 -5.99
CA ILE A 128 -5.95 5.22 -5.78
C ILE A 128 -5.33 4.58 -7.05
N GLY A 129 -4.94 5.39 -8.03
CA GLY A 129 -4.37 4.91 -9.28
C GLY A 129 -3.01 4.20 -9.12
N GLY A 130 -2.71 3.29 -10.06
CA GLY A 130 -1.40 2.71 -10.36
C GLY A 130 -0.49 2.45 -9.15
N GLY A 131 0.46 3.36 -8.91
CA GLY A 131 1.49 3.23 -7.85
C GLY A 131 0.93 3.02 -6.44
N VAL A 132 -0.17 3.67 -6.08
CA VAL A 132 -0.80 3.56 -4.75
C VAL A 132 -1.31 2.14 -4.51
N THR A 133 -1.93 1.54 -5.54
CA THR A 133 -2.40 0.15 -5.50
C THR A 133 -1.23 -0.82 -5.29
N THR A 134 -0.14 -0.68 -6.05
CA THR A 134 1.05 -1.52 -5.90
C THR A 134 1.67 -1.39 -4.50
N ARG A 135 1.71 -0.17 -3.96
CA ARG A 135 2.28 0.08 -2.64
C ARG A 135 1.43 -0.51 -1.52
N LEU A 136 0.10 -0.38 -1.60
CA LEU A 136 -0.83 -1.02 -0.67
C LEU A 136 -0.67 -2.55 -0.70
N GLN A 137 -0.48 -3.15 -1.88
CA GLN A 137 -0.19 -4.59 -2.00
C GLN A 137 1.12 -4.99 -1.33
N GLN A 138 2.19 -4.19 -1.47
CA GLN A 138 3.47 -4.43 -0.78
C GLN A 138 3.32 -4.35 0.75
N ILE A 139 2.60 -3.33 1.25
CA ILE A 139 2.27 -3.19 2.67
C ILE A 139 1.47 -4.39 3.19
N ASN A 140 0.51 -4.88 2.41
CA ASN A 140 -0.29 -6.05 2.79
C ASN A 140 0.53 -7.35 2.76
N ALA A 141 1.47 -7.50 1.83
CA ALA A 141 2.40 -8.63 1.82
C ALA A 141 3.28 -8.64 3.10
N LEU A 142 3.59 -7.45 3.63
CA LEU A 142 4.24 -7.28 4.92
C LEU A 142 3.32 -7.55 6.12
N GLN A 143 2.02 -7.75 5.97
CA GLN A 143 1.11 -8.04 7.08
C GLN A 143 0.50 -9.42 6.88
N LYS A 144 1.13 -10.48 7.42
CA LYS A 144 0.71 -11.89 7.26
C LYS A 144 -0.77 -12.12 7.64
N GLY A 145 -1.70 -11.91 6.70
CA GLY A 145 -3.15 -12.03 6.91
C GLY A 145 -3.85 -10.81 7.53
N GLY A 146 -3.16 -9.67 7.67
CA GLY A 146 -3.77 -8.39 8.06
C GLY A 146 -3.70 -7.40 6.91
N GLY A 147 -4.74 -6.59 6.70
CA GLY A 147 -4.64 -5.48 5.76
C GLY A 147 -4.33 -4.18 6.49
N SER A 148 -3.68 -3.23 5.82
CA SER A 148 -3.58 -1.87 6.33
C SER A 148 -4.91 -1.13 6.17
N GLU A 149 -5.28 -0.32 7.15
CA GLU A 149 -6.34 0.66 7.00
C GLU A 149 -5.72 2.01 6.64
N LEU A 150 -6.31 2.70 5.66
CA LEU A 150 -5.90 4.04 5.26
C LEU A 150 -7.08 5.00 5.45
N TRP A 151 -6.81 6.14 6.06
CA TRP A 151 -7.77 7.18 6.33
C TRP A 151 -7.21 8.55 5.96
N LEU A 152 -7.92 9.31 5.15
CA LEU A 152 -7.64 10.69 4.78
C LEU A 152 -8.83 11.54 5.20
N ALA A 153 -8.67 12.36 6.24
CA ALA A 153 -9.65 13.38 6.63
C ALA A 153 -9.02 14.38 7.60
N ASN A 154 -9.68 15.53 7.80
CA ASN A 154 -9.34 16.49 8.86
C ASN A 154 -7.87 16.94 8.83
N GLY A 155 -7.33 17.22 7.64
CA GLY A 155 -5.95 17.69 7.53
C GLY A 155 -4.90 16.59 7.73
N ARG A 156 -5.26 15.30 7.65
CA ARG A 156 -4.36 14.20 8.02
C ARG A 156 -4.56 12.92 7.21
N LEU A 157 -3.45 12.33 6.79
CA LEU A 157 -3.34 10.93 6.36
C LEU A 157 -2.99 10.06 7.56
N SER A 158 -3.74 8.97 7.76
CA SER A 158 -3.52 7.99 8.81
C SER A 158 -3.45 6.60 8.21
N LEU A 159 -2.36 5.88 8.45
CA LEU A 159 -2.19 4.47 8.08
C LEU A 159 -2.11 3.63 9.34
N THR A 160 -2.92 2.58 9.43
CA THR A 160 -2.92 1.65 10.56
C THR A 160 -2.43 0.27 10.13
N PHE A 161 -1.50 -0.29 10.91
CA PHE A 161 -0.87 -1.59 10.65
C PHE A 161 -0.84 -2.46 11.91
N CYS A 162 -0.79 -3.78 11.72
CA CYS A 162 -0.50 -4.74 12.78
C CYS A 162 0.95 -5.21 12.73
N VAL A 163 1.71 -4.97 13.80
CA VAL A 163 3.14 -5.32 13.88
C VAL A 163 3.39 -6.34 14.97
N PRO A 164 4.01 -7.51 14.70
CA PRO A 164 4.42 -8.44 15.75
C PRO A 164 5.40 -7.78 16.73
N ALA A 165 5.27 -8.09 18.02
CA ALA A 165 6.23 -7.60 19.02
C ALA A 165 7.67 -8.07 18.70
N GLY A 166 8.64 -7.17 18.84
CA GLY A 166 10.07 -7.45 18.58
C GLY A 166 10.48 -7.45 17.10
N ALA A 167 9.57 -7.23 16.16
CA ALA A 167 9.87 -7.24 14.73
C ALA A 167 10.36 -5.86 14.23
N THR A 168 11.51 -5.38 14.72
CA THR A 168 12.06 -4.04 14.38
C THR A 168 12.20 -3.84 12.87
N GLU A 169 12.76 -4.82 12.16
CA GLU A 169 12.93 -4.74 10.71
C GLU A 169 11.59 -4.61 9.97
N ARG A 170 10.56 -5.32 10.45
CA ARG A 170 9.21 -5.22 9.87
C ARG A 170 8.57 -3.88 10.16
N LEU A 171 8.76 -3.33 11.36
CA LEU A 171 8.33 -1.98 11.70
C LEU A 171 8.98 -0.96 10.76
N ARG A 172 10.30 -1.06 10.56
CA ARG A 172 11.06 -0.21 9.64
C ARG A 172 10.49 -0.25 8.23
N GLN A 173 10.30 -1.45 7.67
CA GLN A 173 9.73 -1.64 6.33
C GLN A 173 8.30 -1.08 6.21
N LEU A 174 7.46 -1.21 7.24
CA LEU A 174 6.10 -0.65 7.23
C LEU A 174 6.10 0.87 7.28
N VAL A 175 7.01 1.47 8.06
CA VAL A 175 7.19 2.92 8.10
C VAL A 175 7.68 3.45 6.75
N ASP A 176 8.71 2.82 6.17
CA ASP A 176 9.23 3.19 4.85
C ASP A 176 8.14 3.12 3.77
N ASN A 177 7.43 1.99 3.68
CA ASN A 177 6.36 1.86 2.69
C ASN A 177 5.18 2.81 2.96
N GLY A 178 4.90 3.13 4.23
CA GLY A 178 3.85 4.08 4.61
C GLY A 178 4.19 5.52 4.23
N LEU A 179 5.44 5.92 4.39
CA LEU A 179 5.94 7.23 3.94
C LEU A 179 5.95 7.33 2.41
N GLU A 180 6.49 6.31 1.73
CA GLU A 180 6.47 6.28 0.25
C GLU A 180 5.04 6.29 -0.30
N LEU A 181 4.08 5.65 0.39
CA LEU A 181 2.67 5.72 0.05
C LEU A 181 2.12 7.15 0.21
N ALA A 182 2.45 7.82 1.31
CA ALA A 182 2.06 9.21 1.54
C ALA A 182 2.59 10.12 0.42
N ASP A 183 3.87 9.98 0.05
CA ASP A 183 4.48 10.75 -1.03
C ASP A 183 3.79 10.50 -2.37
N GLN A 184 3.52 9.24 -2.71
CA GLN A 184 2.82 8.87 -3.94
C GLN A 184 1.41 9.43 -4.01
N LEU A 185 0.66 9.36 -2.91
CA LEU A 185 -0.64 10.01 -2.83
C LEU A 185 -0.46 11.51 -3.08
N GLY A 186 0.58 12.13 -2.51
CA GLY A 186 0.73 13.59 -2.49
C GLY A 186 0.97 14.13 -3.89
N LEU A 187 1.81 13.41 -4.63
CA LEU A 187 2.08 13.65 -6.04
C LEU A 187 0.84 13.47 -6.92
N GLN A 188 -0.02 12.48 -6.61
CA GLN A 188 -1.28 12.27 -7.34
C GLN A 188 -2.35 13.32 -7.02
N ASP A 189 -2.40 13.83 -5.78
CA ASP A 189 -3.40 14.83 -5.40
C ASP A 189 -3.09 16.20 -6.03
N ARG A 190 -1.82 16.60 -6.07
CA ARG A 190 -1.37 17.83 -6.74
C ARG A 190 -1.57 17.80 -8.25
N GLY A 191 -1.73 16.62 -8.84
CA GLY A 191 -1.81 16.45 -10.29
C GLY A 191 -0.46 16.60 -11.00
N ASP A 192 0.63 16.70 -10.25
CA ASP A 192 2.01 16.83 -10.76
C ASP A 192 2.44 15.57 -11.52
N ILE A 193 1.84 14.43 -11.20
CA ILE A 193 2.01 13.19 -11.94
C ILE A 193 0.65 12.76 -12.47
N GLN A 194 0.32 13.23 -13.68
CA GLN A 194 -0.56 12.44 -14.53
C GLN A 194 0.20 11.15 -14.85
N MET A 195 -0.01 10.10 -14.03
CA MET A 195 0.28 8.76 -14.52
C MET A 195 -0.57 8.63 -15.77
N MET A 196 0.08 8.53 -16.93
CA MET A 196 -0.59 8.09 -18.14
C MET A 196 -1.33 6.83 -17.73
N GLY A 197 -2.65 6.93 -17.61
CA GLY A 197 -3.48 5.79 -17.29
C GLY A 197 -3.20 4.69 -18.30
N PRO A 198 -3.69 3.45 -18.08
CA PRO A 198 -3.90 2.58 -19.22
C PRO A 198 -4.64 3.41 -20.26
N VAL A 199 -3.99 3.68 -21.40
CA VAL A 199 -4.55 4.48 -22.49
C VAL A 199 -5.94 3.89 -22.72
N PRO A 200 -7.03 4.63 -22.47
CA PRO A 200 -8.37 4.07 -22.40
C PRO A 200 -8.71 3.51 -23.76
N ASP A 201 -8.57 2.19 -23.94
CA ASP A 201 -8.77 1.43 -25.18
C ASP A 201 -8.75 2.32 -26.42
N ALA A 202 -7.66 3.09 -26.58
CA ALA A 202 -7.51 3.88 -27.78
C ALA A 202 -7.41 2.82 -28.86
N GLU A 203 -8.33 2.84 -29.79
CA GLU A 203 -8.36 1.99 -30.99
C GLU A 203 -7.10 2.16 -31.86
N ASP A 204 -6.08 2.87 -31.37
CA ASP A 204 -4.70 2.80 -31.80
C ASP A 204 -3.97 1.65 -31.09
N ASP A 205 -4.33 0.44 -31.49
CA ASP A 205 -3.46 -0.75 -31.41
C ASP A 205 -2.02 -0.28 -31.74
N PRO A 206 -1.00 -0.52 -30.89
CA PRO A 206 0.35 -0.04 -31.12
C PRO A 206 0.80 -0.49 -32.51
N LYS A 207 0.90 0.46 -33.44
CA LYS A 207 1.07 0.17 -34.86
C LYS A 207 2.48 -0.28 -35.17
N ASP A 208 3.46 0.05 -34.33
CA ASP A 208 4.88 -0.12 -34.64
C ASP A 208 5.57 -1.16 -33.75
N CYS A 209 6.51 -1.92 -34.32
CA CYS A 209 7.30 -2.86 -33.57
C CYS A 209 8.32 -2.10 -32.69
N PRO A 210 8.42 -2.39 -31.38
CA PRO A 210 9.35 -1.68 -30.48
C PRO A 210 10.84 -1.97 -30.75
N VAL A 211 11.16 -2.84 -31.72
CA VAL A 211 12.54 -3.18 -32.11
C VAL A 211 12.99 -2.34 -33.29
N CYS A 212 12.27 -2.41 -34.43
CA CYS A 212 12.63 -1.68 -35.64
C CYS A 212 11.91 -0.34 -35.80
N ARG A 213 10.87 -0.07 -34.99
CA ARG A 213 9.98 1.11 -35.09
C ARG A 213 9.21 1.22 -36.41
N GLU A 214 9.09 0.13 -37.14
CA GLU A 214 8.26 0.05 -38.34
C GLU A 214 6.87 -0.50 -38.01
N ALA A 215 5.89 -0.13 -38.84
CA ALA A 215 4.54 -0.65 -38.74
C ALA A 215 4.51 -2.19 -38.76
N LEU A 216 3.67 -2.76 -37.90
CA LEU A 216 3.46 -4.18 -37.71
C LEU A 216 2.67 -4.76 -38.89
N ALA A 217 3.40 -5.08 -39.96
CA ALA A 217 2.90 -5.82 -41.10
C ALA A 217 3.34 -7.29 -41.08
N GLY A 218 2.58 -8.16 -41.75
CA GLY A 218 2.95 -9.56 -41.96
C GLY A 218 2.84 -10.45 -40.71
N ARG A 219 3.92 -11.19 -40.39
CA ARG A 219 3.94 -12.18 -39.29
C ARG A 219 4.24 -11.50 -37.96
N VAL A 220 3.17 -11.15 -37.24
CA VAL A 220 3.25 -10.59 -35.89
C VAL A 220 3.17 -11.70 -34.85
N VAL A 221 3.99 -11.59 -33.81
CA VAL A 221 3.96 -12.42 -32.60
C VAL A 221 3.77 -11.53 -31.39
N PHE A 222 3.16 -12.06 -30.33
CA PHE A 222 2.93 -11.30 -29.10
C PHE A 222 3.72 -11.90 -27.96
N CYS A 223 4.36 -11.05 -27.15
CA CYS A 223 4.99 -11.48 -25.91
C CYS A 223 3.95 -12.16 -25.00
N ARG A 224 4.26 -13.36 -24.48
CA ARG A 224 3.33 -14.08 -23.59
C ARG A 224 3.19 -13.43 -22.21
N ALA A 225 4.19 -12.65 -21.77
CA ALA A 225 4.20 -12.01 -20.46
C ALA A 225 3.42 -10.68 -20.44
N CYS A 226 3.71 -9.76 -21.37
CA CYS A 226 3.10 -8.42 -21.40
C CYS A 226 2.13 -8.19 -22.55
N GLY A 227 2.03 -9.11 -23.51
CA GLY A 227 1.12 -8.97 -24.64
C GLY A 227 1.60 -8.04 -25.76
N THR A 228 2.77 -7.41 -25.66
CA THR A 228 3.28 -6.48 -26.69
C THR A 228 3.52 -7.18 -28.05
N PRO A 229 3.08 -6.59 -29.18
CA PRO A 229 3.34 -7.12 -30.51
C PRO A 229 4.76 -6.85 -31.01
N HIS A 230 5.30 -7.80 -31.78
CA HIS A 230 6.59 -7.71 -32.47
C HIS A 230 6.49 -8.36 -33.85
N HIS A 231 7.32 -7.93 -34.81
CA HIS A 231 7.58 -8.78 -35.98
C HIS A 231 8.24 -10.08 -35.54
N ARG A 232 7.86 -11.19 -36.17
CA ARG A 232 8.45 -12.51 -35.90
C ARG A 232 9.98 -12.49 -36.05
N ASP A 233 10.49 -11.73 -37.00
CA ASP A 233 11.93 -11.67 -37.28
C ASP A 233 12.66 -10.79 -36.25
N CYS A 234 12.09 -9.65 -35.88
CA CYS A 234 12.58 -8.85 -34.73
C CYS A 234 12.61 -9.66 -33.43
N TRP A 235 11.59 -10.49 -33.18
CA TRP A 235 11.57 -11.37 -32.02
C TRP A 235 12.69 -12.42 -32.07
N ARG A 236 12.92 -13.03 -33.23
CA ARG A 236 13.99 -14.02 -33.43
C ARG A 236 15.37 -13.40 -33.28
N TYR A 237 15.54 -12.18 -33.78
CA TYR A 237 16.77 -11.42 -33.69
C TYR A 237 17.13 -11.06 -32.24
N VAL A 238 16.17 -10.52 -31.48
CA VAL A 238 16.39 -10.10 -30.08
C VAL A 238 16.34 -11.29 -29.10
N GLY A 239 15.53 -12.31 -29.40
CA GLY A 239 15.32 -13.50 -28.56
C GLY A 239 14.42 -13.29 -27.33
N LYS A 240 13.99 -12.05 -27.05
CA LYS A 240 13.13 -11.68 -25.91
C LYS A 240 12.33 -10.41 -26.19
N CYS A 241 11.38 -10.09 -25.31
CA CYS A 241 10.63 -8.84 -25.35
C CYS A 241 11.56 -7.63 -25.17
N SER A 242 11.40 -6.59 -26.01
CA SER A 242 12.18 -5.35 -25.95
C SER A 242 11.55 -4.26 -25.08
N MET A 243 10.38 -4.51 -24.49
CA MET A 243 9.75 -3.57 -23.56
C MET A 243 10.56 -3.45 -22.28
N PHE A 244 10.78 -2.20 -21.85
CA PHE A 244 11.48 -1.92 -20.60
C PHE A 244 10.82 -2.67 -19.43
N GLY A 245 11.63 -3.42 -18.67
CA GLY A 245 11.18 -4.21 -17.52
C GLY A 245 10.51 -5.56 -17.84
N CYS A 246 10.29 -5.91 -19.12
CA CYS A 246 9.71 -7.21 -19.47
C CYS A 246 10.79 -8.30 -19.63
N THR A 247 10.62 -9.43 -18.95
CA THR A 247 11.52 -10.60 -19.03
C THR A 247 10.98 -11.74 -19.91
N GLY A 248 9.95 -11.46 -20.72
CA GLY A 248 9.30 -12.47 -21.55
C GLY A 248 10.20 -13.01 -22.67
N THR A 249 10.41 -14.33 -22.68
CA THR A 249 11.20 -15.06 -23.72
C THR A 249 10.34 -15.96 -24.60
N ARG A 250 9.03 -16.00 -24.36
CA ARG A 250 8.08 -16.82 -25.13
C ARG A 250 7.06 -15.95 -25.84
N THR A 251 6.69 -16.37 -27.04
CA THR A 251 5.63 -15.74 -27.84
C THR A 251 4.39 -16.60 -27.92
N ARG A 252 3.26 -15.97 -28.25
CA ARG A 252 2.09 -16.65 -28.80
C ARG A 252 1.94 -16.31 -30.29
N GLY A 253 1.65 -17.33 -31.10
CA GLY A 253 1.33 -17.20 -32.52
C GLY A 253 -0.06 -16.59 -32.76
N ARG A 254 -0.26 -16.05 -33.97
CA ARG A 254 -1.29 -15.07 -34.35
C ARG A 254 -2.72 -15.36 -33.88
N TRP A 255 -3.33 -14.38 -33.20
CA TRP A 255 -4.77 -14.15 -33.17
C TRP A 255 -5.18 -13.47 -34.48
N ASN A 256 -6.22 -13.99 -35.15
CA ASN A 256 -6.65 -13.55 -36.48
C ASN A 256 -7.39 -12.19 -36.41
N TRP A 257 -6.69 -11.10 -36.12
CA TRP A 257 -7.26 -9.75 -35.94
C TRP A 257 -7.83 -9.12 -37.23
N LEU A 258 -7.47 -9.62 -38.42
CA LEU A 258 -7.95 -9.08 -39.71
C LEU A 258 -9.44 -9.37 -40.04
N ARG A 259 -10.22 -9.98 -39.16
CA ARG A 259 -11.64 -10.30 -39.42
C ARG A 259 -12.67 -9.38 -38.74
N ARG A 260 -12.25 -8.30 -38.09
CA ARG A 260 -13.17 -7.28 -37.56
C ARG A 260 -12.85 -5.91 -38.17
N ARG A 261 -13.20 -5.72 -39.45
CA ARG A 261 -13.59 -4.40 -39.92
C ARG A 261 -15.12 -4.37 -39.93
N PRO A 262 -15.80 -3.48 -39.21
CA PRO A 262 -17.15 -3.11 -39.60
C PRO A 262 -17.04 -2.45 -40.98
N VAL A 263 -17.83 -2.93 -41.94
CA VAL A 263 -18.05 -2.27 -43.23
C VAL A 263 -18.84 -1.00 -42.99
#